data_AF-A0A1Z1W550-F1
#
_entry.id   AF-A0A1Z1W550-F1
#
_cell.length_a   1.000
_cell.length_b   1.000
_cell.length_c   1.000
_cell.angle_alpha   90.00
_cell.angle_beta   90.00
_cell.angle_gamma   90.00
#
_symmetry.space_group_name_H-M   'P 1'
#
loop_
_entity.id
_entity.type
_entity.pdbx_description
1 polymer ?
#
loop_
_entity_poly.entity_id
_entity_poly.type
_entity_poly.pdbx_seq_one_letter_code
_entity_poly.pdbx_strand_id
1 'polypeptide(L)'
;MATAKKPTAKQDPVGAVADRSPDGADGIRHVKEFVVLGAAPAEDASEPDPNKIATLQEAIQRGLHPRGDVRLDGCEEQPDGVSRLLRYSVEVVPAEADEAPERTRTPRQALASGD
;
A
#
# COMPACT_ATOMS: atom_id res chain seq x y z
N MET A 1 -13.34 -42.73 3.24
CA MET A 1 -13.71 -41.46 3.91
C MET A 1 -13.07 -40.33 3.13
N ALA A 2 -13.87 -39.50 2.50
CA ALA A 2 -13.45 -38.36 1.70
C ALA A 2 -13.00 -37.20 2.59
N THR A 3 -12.01 -36.43 2.14
CA THR A 3 -11.90 -35.01 2.51
C THR A 3 -11.94 -34.22 1.21
N ALA A 4 -13.17 -33.95 0.77
CA ALA A 4 -13.43 -32.96 -0.26
C ALA A 4 -12.88 -31.61 0.23
N LYS A 5 -11.87 -31.08 -0.48
CA LYS A 5 -11.40 -29.72 -0.30
C LYS A 5 -12.59 -28.80 -0.58
N LYS A 6 -13.11 -28.17 0.47
CA LYS A 6 -14.18 -27.17 0.40
C LYS A 6 -13.74 -26.09 -0.60
N PRO A 7 -14.58 -25.69 -1.58
CA PRO A 7 -14.19 -24.63 -2.50
C PRO A 7 -13.97 -23.36 -1.68
N THR A 8 -12.76 -22.83 -1.71
CA THR A 8 -12.43 -21.53 -1.13
C THR A 8 -13.38 -20.53 -1.78
N ALA A 9 -14.32 -19.97 -1.01
CA ALA A 9 -15.14 -18.87 -1.49
C ALA A 9 -14.17 -17.83 -2.07
N LYS A 10 -14.39 -17.39 -3.32
CA LYS A 10 -13.66 -16.24 -3.88
C LYS A 10 -13.81 -15.12 -2.84
N GLN A 11 -12.73 -14.82 -2.12
CA GLN A 11 -12.77 -13.74 -1.14
C GLN A 11 -13.10 -12.46 -1.90
N ASP A 12 -14.06 -11.70 -1.37
CA ASP A 12 -14.35 -10.37 -1.87
C ASP A 12 -13.04 -9.54 -1.82
N PRO A 13 -12.57 -8.99 -2.95
CA PRO A 13 -11.26 -8.33 -3.01
C PRO A 13 -11.16 -7.17 -2.01
N VAL A 14 -12.25 -6.47 -1.72
CA VAL A 14 -12.28 -5.39 -0.71
C VAL A 14 -12.01 -5.95 0.69
N GLY A 15 -12.71 -7.01 1.08
CA GLY A 15 -12.48 -7.67 2.37
C GLY A 15 -11.05 -8.19 2.52
N ALA A 16 -10.50 -8.82 1.48
CA ALA A 16 -9.13 -9.34 1.50
C ALA A 16 -8.07 -8.24 1.63
N VAL A 17 -8.28 -7.07 0.99
CA VAL A 17 -7.38 -5.92 1.15
C VAL A 17 -7.48 -5.34 2.55
N ALA A 18 -8.70 -5.17 3.08
CA ALA A 18 -8.91 -4.67 4.45
C ALA A 18 -8.25 -5.57 5.50
N ASP A 19 -8.43 -6.89 5.41
CA ASP A 19 -7.83 -7.86 6.34
C ASP A 19 -6.29 -7.84 6.35
N ARG A 20 -5.68 -7.36 5.27
CA ARG A 20 -4.22 -7.34 5.06
C ARG A 20 -3.59 -5.96 5.25
N SER A 21 -4.40 -4.95 5.53
CA SER A 21 -3.96 -3.55 5.65
C SER A 21 -4.11 -3.07 7.09
N PRO A 22 -3.05 -3.17 7.93
CA PRO A 22 -3.14 -2.88 9.36
C PRO A 22 -3.45 -1.41 9.66
N ASP A 23 -3.01 -0.50 8.80
CA ASP A 23 -3.24 0.95 8.91
C ASP A 23 -4.54 1.37 8.19
N GLY A 24 -5.35 0.39 7.78
CA GLY A 24 -6.64 0.58 7.12
C GLY A 24 -6.61 0.35 5.61
N ALA A 25 -7.80 0.34 5.02
CA ALA A 25 -7.98 0.24 3.57
C ALA A 25 -9.12 1.17 3.13
N ASP A 26 -9.05 1.60 1.88
CA ASP A 26 -10.16 2.31 1.21
C ASP A 26 -10.56 1.54 -0.05
N GLY A 27 -11.58 0.69 0.08
CA GLY A 27 -11.98 -0.26 -0.95
C GLY A 27 -10.85 -1.22 -1.30
N ILE A 28 -10.28 -1.05 -2.50
CA ILE A 28 -9.14 -1.84 -3.02
C ILE A 28 -7.80 -1.15 -2.82
N ARG A 29 -7.74 -0.07 -2.03
CA ARG A 29 -6.49 0.65 -1.73
C ARG A 29 -5.93 0.19 -0.39
N HIS A 30 -4.68 -0.25 -0.41
CA HIS A 30 -3.90 -0.46 0.81
C HIS A 30 -3.44 0.91 1.33
N VAL A 31 -3.69 1.19 2.61
CA VAL A 31 -3.25 2.42 3.28
C VAL A 31 -2.06 2.10 4.17
N LYS A 32 -1.10 3.02 4.19
CA LYS A 32 0.05 3.00 5.07
C LYS A 32 0.21 4.37 5.73
N GLU A 33 0.34 4.38 7.05
CA GLU A 33 0.54 5.60 7.81
C GLU A 33 1.98 5.68 8.34
N PHE A 34 2.57 6.88 8.26
CA PHE A 34 3.90 7.18 8.78
C PHE A 34 3.81 8.38 9.71
N VAL A 35 4.36 8.25 10.92
CA VAL A 35 4.60 9.40 11.79
C VAL A 35 6.03 9.86 11.59
N VAL A 36 6.21 11.09 11.11
CA VAL A 36 7.52 11.70 10.86
C VAL A 36 7.71 12.95 11.71
N LEU A 37 8.94 13.24 12.08
CA LEU A 37 9.29 14.51 12.73
C LEU A 37 9.54 15.58 11.66
N GLY A 38 9.01 16.79 11.86
CA GLY A 38 9.31 17.95 11.01
C GLY A 38 8.28 18.23 9.90
N ALA A 39 8.75 18.78 8.79
CA ALA A 39 7.90 19.28 7.71
C ALA A 39 7.36 18.16 6.79
N ALA A 40 6.28 18.45 6.06
CA ALA A 40 5.74 17.56 5.04
C ALA A 40 6.78 17.29 3.93
N PRO A 41 6.74 16.10 3.29
CA PRO A 41 7.58 15.84 2.12
C PRO A 41 7.29 16.87 1.02
N ALA A 42 8.34 17.32 0.33
CA ALA A 42 8.19 18.21 -0.82
C ALA A 42 7.63 17.43 -2.02
N GLU A 43 6.55 17.92 -2.63
CA GLU A 43 5.93 17.27 -3.80
C GLU A 43 6.85 17.23 -5.04
N ASP A 44 7.80 18.18 -5.14
CA ASP A 44 8.77 18.29 -6.25
C ASP A 44 10.18 17.78 -5.88
N ALA A 45 10.29 16.89 -4.91
CA ALA A 45 11.59 16.31 -4.54
C ALA A 45 12.18 15.55 -5.74
N SER A 46 13.42 15.87 -6.11
CA SER A 46 14.16 15.15 -7.17
C SER A 46 14.61 13.75 -6.74
N GLU A 47 14.39 13.39 -5.48
CA GLU A 47 14.73 12.10 -4.89
C GLU A 47 13.45 11.28 -4.68
N PRO A 48 13.51 9.95 -4.89
CA PRO A 48 12.36 9.07 -4.70
C PRO A 48 11.86 9.09 -3.26
N ASP A 49 10.54 9.17 -3.07
CA ASP A 49 9.93 9.26 -1.75
C ASP A 49 10.06 7.92 -1.00
N PRO A 50 10.84 7.86 0.10
CA PRO A 50 11.07 6.62 0.83
C PRO A 50 9.78 6.02 1.41
N ASN A 51 8.78 6.84 1.73
CA ASN A 51 7.50 6.37 2.27
C ASN A 51 6.65 5.70 1.20
N LYS A 52 6.71 6.17 -0.05
CA LYS A 52 6.07 5.47 -1.18
C LYS A 52 6.71 4.11 -1.40
N ILE A 53 8.04 4.03 -1.37
CA ILE A 53 8.77 2.76 -1.50
C ILE A 53 8.39 1.77 -0.38
N ALA A 54 8.36 2.25 0.87
CA ALA A 54 7.97 1.45 2.02
C ALA A 54 6.51 0.95 1.91
N THR A 55 5.60 1.79 1.41
CA THR A 55 4.20 1.41 1.16
C THR A 55 4.08 0.26 0.15
N LEU A 56 4.83 0.33 -0.96
CA LEU A 56 4.87 -0.77 -1.94
C LEU A 56 5.45 -2.06 -1.34
N GLN A 57 6.53 -1.94 -0.55
CA GLN A 57 7.16 -3.09 0.09
C GLN A 57 6.22 -3.79 1.06
N GLU A 58 5.52 -3.03 1.91
CA GLU A 58 4.58 -3.61 2.86
C GLU A 58 3.41 -4.29 2.14
N ALA A 59 2.78 -3.64 1.15
CA ALA A 59 1.71 -4.25 0.37
C ALA A 59 2.12 -5.62 -0.19
N ILE A 60 3.30 -5.71 -0.81
CA ILE A 60 3.83 -6.97 -1.36
C ILE A 60 4.05 -8.02 -0.26
N GLN A 61 4.64 -7.65 0.88
CA GLN A 61 4.84 -8.57 2.01
C GLN A 61 3.52 -9.09 2.58
N ARG A 62 2.44 -8.33 2.44
CA ARG A 62 1.08 -8.71 2.85
C ARG A 62 0.34 -9.55 1.81
N GLY A 63 0.98 -9.91 0.69
CA GLY A 63 0.33 -10.68 -0.37
C GLY A 63 -0.69 -9.83 -1.15
N LEU A 64 -0.42 -8.54 -1.29
CA LEU A 64 -1.15 -7.60 -2.11
C LEU A 64 -0.23 -7.18 -3.28
N HIS A 65 -0.78 -7.09 -4.48
CA HIS A 65 -0.05 -6.71 -5.68
C HIS A 65 -0.42 -5.28 -6.09
N PRO A 66 0.45 -4.28 -5.82
CA PRO A 66 0.22 -2.89 -6.20
C PRO A 66 -0.07 -2.67 -7.69
N ARG A 67 -0.93 -1.70 -7.98
CA ARG A 67 -1.37 -1.26 -9.30
C ARG A 67 -1.14 0.24 -9.44
N GLY A 68 -0.02 0.57 -10.07
CA GLY A 68 0.39 1.97 -10.26
C GLY A 68 1.09 2.56 -9.03
N ASP A 69 1.17 3.88 -9.00
CA ASP A 69 1.98 4.63 -8.04
C ASP A 69 1.25 4.89 -6.72
N VAL A 70 2.06 5.01 -5.67
CA VAL A 70 1.59 5.35 -4.33
C VAL A 70 1.27 6.84 -4.29
N ARG A 71 0.16 7.20 -3.65
CA ARG A 71 -0.25 8.60 -3.44
C ARG A 71 -0.12 8.98 -1.98
N LEU A 72 0.24 10.23 -1.72
CA LEU A 72 0.06 10.86 -0.42
C LEU A 72 -1.37 11.39 -0.35
N ASP A 73 -2.21 10.78 0.48
CA ASP A 73 -3.61 11.16 0.63
C ASP A 73 -3.83 12.23 1.70
N GLY A 74 -2.87 12.39 2.62
CA GLY A 74 -2.99 13.36 3.71
C GLY A 74 -1.71 13.57 4.51
N CYS A 75 -1.61 14.76 5.09
CA CYS A 75 -0.55 15.15 6.02
C CYS A 75 -1.19 15.94 7.16
N GLU A 76 -1.28 15.36 8.35
CA GLU A 76 -1.90 15.96 9.53
C GLU A 76 -0.84 16.26 10.61
N GLU A 77 -0.95 17.42 11.27
CA GLU A 77 -0.08 17.73 12.41
C GLU A 77 -0.55 16.97 13.65
N GLN A 78 0.39 16.34 14.36
CA GLN A 78 0.09 15.59 15.55
C GLN A 78 -0.07 16.52 16.77
N PRO A 79 -0.77 16.09 17.84
CA PRO A 79 -0.99 16.90 19.04
C PRO A 79 0.28 17.35 19.77
N ASP A 80 1.44 16.74 19.47
CA ASP A 80 2.74 17.11 20.04
C ASP A 80 3.33 18.38 19.41
N GLY A 81 2.77 18.88 18.31
CA GLY A 81 3.21 20.08 17.61
C GLY A 81 4.54 19.96 16.87
N VAL A 82 5.13 18.76 16.77
CA VAL A 82 6.43 18.52 16.13
C VAL A 82 6.42 17.36 15.15
N SER A 83 5.43 16.47 15.26
CA SER A 83 5.27 15.32 14.39
C SER A 83 4.13 15.53 13.40
N ARG A 84 4.20 14.82 12.27
CA ARG A 84 3.15 14.78 11.26
C ARG A 84 2.79 13.34 10.95
N LEU A 85 1.49 13.07 10.81
CA LEU A 85 0.96 11.83 10.28
C LEU A 85 0.82 11.96 8.77
N LEU A 86 1.59 11.18 8.02
CA LEU A 86 1.49 11.06 6.57
C LEU A 86 0.71 9.81 6.22
N ARG A 87 -0.33 9.96 5.41
CA ARG A 87 -1.16 8.84 4.95
C ARG A 87 -0.89 8.59 3.48
N TYR A 88 -0.36 7.42 3.16
CA TYR A 88 -0.13 6.99 1.79
C TYR A 88 -1.08 5.87 1.41
N SER A 89 -1.42 5.76 0.12
CA SER A 89 -2.15 4.60 -0.37
C SER A 89 -1.79 4.19 -1.79
N VAL A 90 -2.05 2.92 -2.09
CA VAL A 90 -1.87 2.34 -3.41
C VAL A 90 -2.98 1.36 -3.72
N GLU A 91 -3.48 1.39 -4.95
CA GLU A 91 -4.43 0.40 -5.43
C GLU A 91 -3.76 -0.97 -5.47
N VAL A 92 -4.44 -2.02 -5.03
CA VAL A 92 -3.88 -3.37 -4.94
C VAL A 92 -4.88 -4.41 -5.40
N VAL A 93 -4.35 -5.57 -5.79
CA VAL A 93 -5.13 -6.80 -6.00
C VAL A 93 -4.60 -7.88 -5.04
N PRO A 94 -5.45 -8.64 -4.34
CA PRO A 94 -5.00 -9.79 -3.56
C PRO A 94 -4.27 -10.81 -4.45
N ALA A 95 -3.10 -11.28 -4.01
CA ALA A 95 -2.25 -12.14 -4.83
C ALA A 95 -2.95 -13.41 -5.33
N GLU A 96 -3.87 -14.01 -4.55
CA GLU A 96 -4.60 -15.19 -4.99
C GLU A 96 -5.69 -14.93 -6.04
N ALA A 97 -6.10 -13.68 -6.22
CA ALA A 97 -7.13 -13.26 -7.18
C ALA A 97 -6.53 -12.53 -8.40
N ASP A 98 -5.21 -12.41 -8.46
CA ASP A 98 -4.52 -11.65 -9.48
C ASP A 98 -4.24 -12.47 -10.74
N GLU A 99 -4.86 -12.08 -11.85
CA GLU A 99 -4.68 -12.70 -13.16
C GLU A 99 -3.48 -12.13 -13.95
N ALA A 100 -2.86 -11.04 -13.47
CA ALA A 100 -1.77 -10.35 -14.16
C ALA A 100 -0.65 -9.90 -13.20
N PRO A 101 0.04 -10.84 -12.52
CA PRO A 101 1.07 -10.53 -11.51
C PRO A 101 2.26 -9.75 -12.06
N GLU A 102 2.58 -9.86 -13.35
CA GLU A 102 3.63 -9.10 -14.03
C GLU A 102 3.35 -7.58 -14.08
N ARG A 103 2.11 -7.16 -13.87
CA ARG A 103 1.71 -5.74 -13.80
C ARG A 103 1.92 -5.12 -12.42
N THR A 104 2.47 -5.88 -11.48
CA THR A 104 2.72 -5.41 -10.11
C THR A 104 3.75 -4.29 -10.10
N ARG A 105 3.38 -3.12 -9.57
CA ARG A 105 4.32 -2.02 -9.34
C ARG A 105 5.26 -2.43 -8.20
N THR A 106 6.56 -2.50 -8.52
CA THR A 106 7.59 -2.90 -7.57
C THR A 106 8.40 -1.71 -7.06
N PRO A 107 8.98 -1.80 -5.85
CA PRO A 107 9.94 -0.81 -5.33
C PRO A 107 11.05 -0.44 -6.32
N ARG A 108 11.58 -1.43 -7.05
CA ARG A 108 12.62 -1.21 -8.06
C ARG A 108 12.15 -0.30 -9.19
N GLN A 109 10.91 -0.45 -9.64
CA GLN A 109 10.34 0.39 -10.69
C GLN A 109 10.08 1.82 -10.21
N ALA A 110 9.61 1.99 -8.97
CA ALA A 110 9.41 3.31 -8.37
C ALA A 110 10.74 4.10 -8.24
N LEU A 111 11.79 3.45 -7.73
CA LEU A 111 13.14 4.02 -7.67
C LEU A 111 13.68 4.45 -9.05
N ALA A 112 13.40 3.66 -10.10
CA ALA A 112 13.82 3.98 -11.45
C ALA A 112 13.01 5.11 -12.10
N SER A 113 11.80 5.39 -11.58
CA SER A 113 10.91 6.43 -12.09
C SER A 113 11.13 7.80 -11.41
N GLY A 114 11.86 7.82 -10.28
CA GLY A 114 12.03 9.02 -9.45
C GLY A 114 10.82 9.35 -8.58
N ASP A 115 9.96 8.36 -8.30
CA ASP A 115 8.73 8.50 -7.50
C ASP A 115 8.99 8.34 -6.00
#